data_AF-A0A1I4XFJ0-F1
#
_entry.id   AF-A0A1I4XFJ0-F1
#
_cell.length_a   1.000
_cell.length_b   1.000
_cell.length_c   1.000
_cell.angle_alpha   90.00
_cell.angle_beta   90.00
_cell.angle_gamma   90.00
#
_symmetry.space_group_name_H-M   'P 1'
#
loop_
_entity.id
_entity.type
_entity.pdbx_description
1 polymer ?
#
loop_
_entity_poly.entity_id
_entity_poly.type
_entity_poly.pdbx_seq_one_letter_code
_entity_poly.pdbx_strand_id
1 'polypeptide(L)'
;MHLQIGFAVGARFADESGNLCGVYDTVERTWQHLNFFEHIGYLHCAVSRITTSSGNVVNGAVPWARANSGFTLLFEALALAMIEREMPVNRVAELMQVNP
;
A
#
# COMPACT_ATOMS: atom_id res chain seq x y z
N MET A 1 -13.54 2.75 -8.03
CA MET A 1 -13.31 1.29 -8.14
C MET A 1 -12.57 0.83 -6.90
N HIS A 2 -12.95 -0.31 -6.32
CA HIS A 2 -12.35 -0.84 -5.10
C HIS A 2 -11.84 -2.26 -5.35
N LEU A 3 -10.57 -2.52 -5.03
CA LEU A 3 -9.94 -3.83 -5.10
C LEU A 3 -9.69 -4.33 -3.68
N GLN A 4 -10.12 -5.56 -3.39
CA GLN A 4 -9.90 -6.22 -2.11
C GLN A 4 -8.77 -7.23 -2.27
N ILE A 5 -7.70 -7.06 -1.50
CA ILE A 5 -6.54 -7.95 -1.49
C ILE A 5 -6.47 -8.61 -0.13
N GLY A 6 -6.25 -9.93 -0.12
CA GLY A 6 -6.07 -10.71 1.10
C GLY A 6 -5.09 -11.84 0.86
N PHE A 7 -4.93 -12.67 1.88
CA PHE A 7 -4.09 -13.85 1.84
C PHE A 7 -4.86 -15.07 2.37
N ALA A 8 -4.43 -16.26 1.96
CA ALA A 8 -5.08 -17.50 2.38
C ALA A 8 -4.88 -17.75 3.89
N VAL A 9 -5.85 -18.43 4.51
CA VAL A 9 -5.74 -18.87 5.91
C VAL A 9 -4.49 -19.74 6.07
N GLY A 10 -3.72 -19.49 7.12
CA GLY A 10 -2.46 -20.20 7.38
C GLY A 10 -1.25 -19.67 6.60
N ALA A 11 -1.40 -18.57 5.84
CA ALA A 11 -0.28 -17.87 5.24
C ALA A 11 0.78 -17.49 6.30
N ARG A 12 2.04 -17.48 5.87
CA ARG A 12 3.19 -17.09 6.69
C ARG A 12 3.96 -16.00 5.98
N PHE A 13 4.52 -15.07 6.76
CA PHE A 13 5.26 -13.92 6.24
C PHE A 13 6.64 -13.86 6.86
N ALA A 14 7.62 -13.42 6.08
CA ALA A 14 8.99 -13.28 6.54
C ALA A 14 9.11 -12.12 7.54
N ASP A 15 9.83 -12.35 8.63
CA ASP A 15 10.31 -11.28 9.51
C ASP A 15 11.58 -10.60 8.94
N GLU A 16 12.14 -9.65 9.68
CA GLU A 16 13.36 -8.91 9.30
C GLU A 16 14.58 -9.82 9.08
N SER A 17 14.59 -11.02 9.69
CA SER A 17 15.65 -12.02 9.54
C SER A 17 15.35 -13.03 8.42
N GLY A 18 14.20 -12.92 7.75
CA GLY A 18 13.76 -13.83 6.70
C GLY A 18 13.02 -15.07 7.19
N ASN A 19 12.73 -15.19 8.49
CA ASN A 19 12.04 -16.36 9.04
C ASN A 19 10.54 -16.27 8.76
N LEU A 20 9.93 -17.37 8.31
CA LEU A 20 8.50 -17.43 8.04
C LEU A 20 7.69 -17.55 9.34
N CYS A 21 7.09 -16.45 9.75
CA CYS A 21 6.26 -16.31 10.94
C CYS A 21 4.77 -16.43 10.63
N GLY A 22 4.01 -16.93 11.60
CA GLY A 22 2.55 -16.95 11.52
C GLY A 22 1.94 -15.56 11.70
N VAL A 23 0.73 -15.39 11.17
CA VAL A 23 -0.07 -14.18 11.38
C VAL A 23 -0.59 -14.16 12.82
N TYR A 24 -0.30 -13.07 13.52
CA TYR A 24 -0.83 -12.77 14.84
C TYR A 24 -2.27 -12.26 14.72
N ASP A 25 -2.46 -11.21 13.93
CA ASP A 25 -3.76 -10.67 13.53
C ASP A 25 -3.62 -9.82 12.25
N THR A 26 -4.65 -9.05 11.90
CA THR A 26 -4.68 -8.21 10.70
C THR A 26 -5.09 -6.78 11.00
N VAL A 27 -4.60 -5.85 10.19
CA VAL A 27 -5.00 -4.43 10.22
C VAL A 27 -5.46 -4.01 8.83
N GLU A 28 -6.68 -3.49 8.73
CA GLU A 28 -7.20 -2.93 7.49
C GLU A 28 -6.43 -1.69 7.08
N ARG A 29 -5.98 -1.66 5.82
CA ARG A 29 -5.34 -0.50 5.20
C ARG A 29 -5.92 -0.25 3.83
N THR A 30 -5.97 1.03 3.47
CA THR A 30 -6.44 1.48 2.16
C THR A 30 -5.39 2.38 1.53
N TRP A 31 -5.15 2.18 0.23
CA TRP A 31 -4.30 3.05 -0.58
C TRP A 31 -5.07 3.56 -1.79
N GLN A 32 -4.89 4.83 -2.13
CA GLN A 32 -5.26 5.31 -3.45
C GLN A 32 -4.22 4.84 -4.47
N HIS A 33 -4.74 4.29 -5.56
CA HIS A 33 -3.98 3.82 -6.71
C HIS A 33 -4.36 4.64 -7.94
N LEU A 34 -3.71 4.35 -9.07
CA LEU A 34 -4.10 4.92 -10.34
C LEU A 34 -5.56 4.61 -10.66
N ASN A 35 -6.18 5.53 -11.38
CA ASN A 35 -7.56 5.39 -11.80
C ASN A 35 -7.71 4.21 -12.75
N PHE A 36 -8.79 3.45 -12.58
CA PHE A 36 -9.19 2.39 -13.49
C PHE A 36 -10.36 2.88 -14.32
N PHE A 37 -10.19 2.96 -15.64
CA PHE A 37 -11.21 3.49 -16.55
C PHE A 37 -11.71 4.89 -16.10
N GLU A 38 -10.77 5.76 -15.71
CA GLU A 38 -11.07 7.11 -15.17
C GLU A 38 -11.86 7.14 -13.84
N HIS A 39 -12.15 6.00 -13.23
CA HIS A 39 -12.69 5.93 -11.87
C HIS A 39 -11.58 5.84 -10.83
N ILE A 40 -11.71 6.61 -9.74
CA ILE A 40 -10.74 6.60 -8.62
C ILE A 40 -10.49 5.16 -8.15
N GLY A 41 -9.23 4.73 -8.14
CA GLY A 41 -8.82 3.39 -7.74
C GLY A 41 -8.44 3.34 -6.26
N TYR A 42 -9.07 2.43 -5.50
CA TYR A 42 -8.69 2.13 -4.12
C TYR A 42 -8.31 0.66 -3.97
N LEU A 43 -7.16 0.42 -3.32
CA LEU A 43 -6.73 -0.91 -2.88
C LEU A 43 -6.99 -1.02 -1.39
N HIS A 44 -7.73 -2.04 -0.99
CA HIS A 44 -7.96 -2.41 0.39
C HIS A 44 -7.21 -3.71 0.68
N CYS A 45 -6.54 -3.78 1.82
CA CYS A 45 -5.90 -5.01 2.26
C CYS A 45 -5.94 -5.12 3.78
N ALA A 46 -6.35 -6.29 4.25
CA ALA A 46 -6.13 -6.74 5.61
C ALA A 46 -4.66 -7.12 5.76
N VAL A 47 -3.79 -6.16 6.10
CA VAL A 47 -2.35 -6.39 6.22
C VAL A 47 -2.08 -7.26 7.44
N SER A 48 -1.33 -8.35 7.26
CA SER A 48 -0.93 -9.23 8.36
C SER A 48 -0.02 -8.49 9.34
N ARG A 49 -0.25 -8.66 10.64
CA ARG A 49 0.79 -8.47 11.65
C ARG A 49 1.32 -9.83 12.05
N ILE A 50 2.63 -9.97 12.13
CA ILE A 50 3.29 -11.23 12.49
C ILE A 50 3.96 -11.12 13.84
N THR A 51 4.01 -12.23 14.57
CA THR A 51 4.92 -12.37 15.71
C THR A 51 6.28 -12.80 15.18
N THR A 52 7.28 -11.93 15.28
CA THR A 52 8.65 -12.18 14.82
C THR A 52 9.31 -13.31 15.63
N SER A 53 10.40 -13.88 15.12
CA SER A 53 11.18 -14.87 15.89
C SER A 53 11.75 -14.30 17.20
N SER A 54 11.90 -12.98 17.30
CA SER A 54 12.32 -12.25 18.49
C SER A 54 11.19 -11.95 19.49
N GLY A 55 9.94 -12.33 19.18
CA GLY A 55 8.77 -12.13 20.06
C GLY A 55 8.08 -10.77 19.93
N ASN A 56 8.48 -9.93 18.96
CA ASN A 56 7.82 -8.65 18.70
C ASN A 56 6.65 -8.82 17.73
N VAL A 57 5.66 -7.93 17.79
CA VAL A 57 4.57 -7.87 16.80
C VAL A 57 4.85 -6.74 15.82
N VAL A 58 4.99 -7.08 14.53
CA VAL A 58 5.31 -6.11 13.47
C VAL A 58 4.28 -6.19 12.34
N ASN A 59 4.04 -5.05 11.67
CA ASN A 59 3.22 -5.03 10.46
C ASN A 59 4.01 -5.66 9.31
N GLY A 60 3.36 -6.57 8.57
CA GLY A 60 3.89 -7.11 7.33
C GLY A 60 4.04 -6.01 6.27
N ALA A 61 5.11 -6.09 5.50
CA ALA A 61 5.31 -5.23 4.34
C ALA A 61 4.40 -5.68 3.18
N VAL A 62 3.92 -4.72 2.41
CA VAL A 62 3.24 -4.97 1.13
C VAL A 62 4.12 -4.48 -0.01
N PRO A 63 4.17 -5.18 -1.15
CA PRO A 63 5.10 -4.83 -2.23
C PRO A 63 4.73 -3.54 -2.98
N TRP A 64 3.51 -3.02 -2.80
CA TRP A 64 3.00 -1.86 -3.52
C TRP A 64 2.96 -0.57 -2.71
N ALA A 65 3.36 -0.55 -1.43
CA ALA A 65 3.31 0.68 -0.63
C ALA A 65 4.39 0.71 0.44
N ARG A 66 4.85 1.93 0.77
CA ARG A 66 5.75 2.16 1.90
C ARG A 66 4.96 2.08 3.21
N ALA A 67 5.68 1.84 4.31
CA ALA A 67 5.10 1.91 5.64
C ALA A 67 4.40 3.26 5.84
N ASN A 68 3.12 3.21 6.24
CA ASN A 68 2.27 4.38 6.54
C ASN A 68 1.97 5.31 5.35
N SER A 69 2.27 4.92 4.12
CA SER A 69 1.75 5.64 2.95
C SER A 69 0.26 5.35 2.76
N GLY A 70 -0.49 6.36 2.34
CA GLY A 70 -1.88 6.25 1.84
C GLY A 70 -1.96 6.08 0.32
N PHE A 71 -0.81 6.02 -0.36
CA PHE A 71 -0.70 5.86 -1.81
C PHE A 71 0.10 4.60 -2.15
N THR A 72 -0.17 4.05 -3.33
CA THR A 72 0.70 3.01 -3.88
C THR A 72 2.00 3.60 -4.43
N LEU A 73 3.08 2.82 -4.45
CA LEU A 73 4.37 3.19 -5.05
C LEU A 73 4.22 3.65 -6.50
N LEU A 74 3.34 2.99 -7.28
CA LEU A 74 3.09 3.38 -8.67
C LEU A 74 2.38 4.74 -8.76
N PHE A 75 1.46 5.02 -7.84
CA PHE A 75 0.80 6.33 -7.73
C PHE A 75 1.83 7.43 -7.41
N GLU A 76 2.67 7.21 -6.39
CA GLU A 76 3.74 8.15 -6.02
C GLU A 76 4.73 8.39 -7.17
N ALA A 77 5.13 7.33 -7.87
CA ALA A 77 6.05 7.41 -9.01
C ALA A 77 5.47 8.23 -10.16
N LEU A 78 4.19 8.05 -10.49
CA LEU A 78 3.55 8.83 -11.56
C LEU A 78 3.42 10.31 -11.17
N ALA A 79 3.06 10.60 -9.92
CA ALA A 79 3.01 11.97 -9.41
C ALA A 79 4.37 12.66 -9.54
N LEU A 80 5.44 11.99 -9.11
CA LEU A 80 6.81 12.51 -9.24
C LEU A 80 7.24 12.69 -10.70
N ALA A 81 6.90 11.75 -11.59
CA ALA A 81 7.23 11.86 -13.01
C ALA A 81 6.53 13.06 -13.69
N MET A 82 5.32 13.44 -13.27
CA MET A 82 4.65 14.65 -13.77
C MET A 82 5.31 15.93 -13.23
N ILE A 83 5.68 15.93 -11.95
CA ILE A 83 6.39 17.05 -11.32
C ILE A 83 7.76 17.27 -11.98
N GLU A 84 8.49 16.20 -12.28
CA GLU A 84 9.79 16.23 -12.98
C GLU A 84 9.68 16.86 -14.38
N ARG A 85 8.49 16.75 -15.00
CA ARG A 85 8.16 17.39 -16.28
C ARG A 85 7.59 18.80 -16.12
N GLU A 86 7.98 19.48 -15.04
CA GLU A 86 7.64 20.87 -14.72
C GLU A 86 6.14 21.12 -14.50
N MET A 87 5.34 20.09 -14.25
CA MET A 87 3.93 20.28 -13.92
C MET A 87 3.80 20.80 -12.47
N PRO A 88 3.07 21.92 -12.25
CA PRO A 88 2.80 22.42 -10.91
C PRO A 88 2.12 21.37 -10.01
N VAL A 89 2.52 21.30 -8.74
CA VAL A 89 2.01 20.30 -7.77
C VAL A 89 0.48 20.34 -7.64
N ASN A 90 -0.13 21.53 -7.68
CA ASN A 90 -1.59 21.66 -7.64
C ASN A 90 -2.24 21.03 -8.89
N ARG A 91 -1.65 21.18 -10.06
CA ARG A 91 -2.18 20.58 -11.29
C ARG A 91 -2.05 19.06 -11.28
N VAL A 92 -0.94 18.54 -10.74
CA VAL A 92 -0.75 17.10 -10.52
C VAL A 92 -1.79 16.55 -9.54
N ALA A 93 -2.03 17.26 -8.43
CA ALA A 93 -3.03 16.91 -7.43
C ALA A 93 -4.46 16.85 -8.03
N GLU A 94 -4.84 17.84 -8.85
CA GLU A 94 -6.11 17.87 -9.58
C GLU A 94 -6.26 16.67 -10.53
N LEU A 95 -5.25 16.42 -11.39
CA LEU A 95 -5.29 15.32 -12.35
C LEU A 95 -5.33 13.96 -11.67
N MET A 96 -4.64 13.84 -10.53
CA MET A 96 -4.57 12.62 -9.74
C MET A 96 -5.71 12.47 -8.73
N GLN A 97 -6.59 13.47 -8.66
CA GLN A 97 -7.75 13.50 -7.77
C GLN A 97 -7.36 13.27 -6.30
N VAL A 98 -6.27 13.92 -5.89
CA VAL A 98 -5.81 13.99 -4.50
C VAL A 98 -5.95 15.43 -4.07
N ASN A 99 -7.00 15.72 -3.29
CA ASN A 99 -7.41 17.05 -2.81
C ASN A 99 -8.31 17.84 -3.81
N PRO A 100 -9.62 18.02 -3.53
CA PRO A 100 -10.38 19.12 -4.13
C PRO A 100 -9.91 20.49 -3.60
#